data_AF-S9THT9-F1
#
_entry.id   AF-S9THT9-F1
#
_cell.length_a   1.000
_cell.length_b   1.000
_cell.length_c   1.000
_cell.angle_alpha   90.00
_cell.angle_beta   90.00
_cell.angle_gamma   90.00
#
_symmetry.space_group_name_H-M   'P 1'
#
loop_
_entity.id
_entity.type
_entity.pdbx_description
1 polymer ?
#
loop_
_entity_poly.entity_id
_entity_poly.type
_entity_poly.pdbx_seq_one_letter_code
_entity_poly.pdbx_strand_id
1 'polypeptide(L)'
;MSGIHWSEMMSVGVPILDADHRILIGLINHLHRSIGDAEEYAAVGSVLRSLEEYAANHFDREERMMLAGRFPALDSHRRTHAGFVGQVEQLQRRYEADHTSVCARDCLTFLNRWLIDHICTSDMGYRTSLIGHREALEAGGVEPLVDSAPLPDGEPNVDWRRLKVLVVDDNLNFREILSTILEATGVCDVTMVEGIEAAEAALSRGGFGLVISDWHIGDQSGLDLVRWIRAAAAPVAAVPVLMLSAYEGLERRDVALAAGADDFMSKPIAAGSLLDCLARLVSQSRARS
;
A
#
# COMPACT_ATOMS: atom_id res chain seq x y z
N MET A 1 -11.15 -2.60 -19.90
CA MET A 1 -12.29 -3.06 -19.07
C MET A 1 -12.56 -1.94 -18.07
N SER A 2 -13.51 -2.06 -17.15
CA SER A 2 -13.50 -1.20 -15.95
C SER A 2 -12.65 -1.87 -14.87
N GLY A 3 -12.17 -1.10 -13.88
CA GLY A 3 -11.54 -1.68 -12.70
C GLY A 3 -12.51 -2.58 -11.92
N ILE A 4 -11.97 -3.42 -11.03
CA ILE A 4 -12.76 -4.22 -10.09
C ILE A 4 -13.16 -3.33 -8.92
N HIS A 5 -14.45 -3.34 -8.56
CA HIS A 5 -14.92 -2.68 -7.34
C HIS A 5 -15.30 -3.74 -6.30
N TRP A 6 -14.84 -3.55 -5.06
CA TRP A 6 -15.28 -4.40 -3.95
C TRP A 6 -16.80 -4.37 -3.82
N SER A 7 -17.39 -5.52 -3.51
CA SER A 7 -18.80 -5.63 -3.16
C SER A 7 -18.99 -6.69 -2.09
N GLU A 8 -20.12 -6.65 -1.38
CA GLU A 8 -20.47 -7.67 -0.37
C GLU A 8 -20.53 -9.09 -0.95
N MET A 9 -20.70 -9.24 -2.26
CA MET A 9 -20.64 -10.55 -2.93
C MET A 9 -19.23 -11.15 -2.96
N MET A 10 -18.18 -10.37 -2.64
CA MET A 10 -16.79 -10.82 -2.54
C MET A 10 -16.37 -11.09 -1.09
N SER A 11 -17.20 -10.75 -0.11
CA SER A 11 -16.89 -10.98 1.30
C SER A 11 -17.02 -12.45 1.66
N VAL A 12 -15.98 -13.01 2.26
CA VAL A 12 -16.01 -14.34 2.87
C VAL A 12 -16.56 -14.31 4.29
N GLY A 13 -16.94 -13.12 4.78
CA GLY A 13 -17.51 -12.91 6.12
C GLY A 13 -16.47 -12.98 7.24
N VAL A 14 -15.19 -12.90 6.90
CA VAL A 14 -14.07 -12.86 7.83
C VAL A 14 -13.33 -11.54 7.59
N PRO A 15 -13.44 -10.55 8.50
CA PRO A 15 -12.96 -9.18 8.23
C PRO A 15 -11.50 -9.07 7.81
N ILE A 16 -10.62 -9.91 8.35
CA ILE A 16 -9.19 -9.90 8.03
C ILE A 16 -8.92 -10.40 6.60
N LEU A 17 -9.62 -11.45 6.16
CA LEU A 17 -9.52 -11.97 4.79
C LEU A 17 -10.15 -11.01 3.79
N ASP A 18 -11.29 -10.39 4.14
CA ASP A 18 -11.91 -9.35 3.32
C ASP A 18 -10.99 -8.11 3.18
N ALA A 19 -10.21 -7.79 4.20
CA ALA A 19 -9.20 -6.74 4.12
C ALA A 19 -8.08 -7.14 3.15
N ASP A 20 -7.64 -8.39 3.20
CA ASP A 20 -6.62 -8.90 2.29
C ASP A 20 -7.07 -8.88 0.82
N HIS A 21 -8.30 -9.31 0.55
CA HIS A 21 -8.90 -9.29 -0.78
C HIS A 21 -9.01 -7.88 -1.36
N ARG A 22 -9.32 -6.86 -0.54
CA ARG A 22 -9.36 -5.46 -0.99
C ARG A 22 -7.99 -4.97 -1.43
N ILE A 23 -6.92 -5.40 -0.77
CA ILE A 23 -5.55 -5.05 -1.15
C ILE A 23 -5.20 -5.67 -2.51
N LEU A 24 -5.50 -6.97 -2.71
CA LEU A 24 -5.31 -7.63 -4.01
C LEU A 24 -6.07 -6.93 -5.15
N ILE A 25 -7.32 -6.52 -4.91
CA ILE A 25 -8.12 -5.72 -5.86
C ILE A 25 -7.46 -4.36 -6.14
N GLY A 26 -6.89 -3.72 -5.13
CA GLY A 26 -6.14 -2.48 -5.26
C GLY A 26 -4.96 -2.60 -6.23
N LEU A 27 -4.16 -3.66 -6.10
CA LEU A 27 -3.02 -3.95 -6.98
C LEU A 27 -3.46 -4.16 -8.44
N ILE A 28 -4.54 -4.90 -8.65
CA ILE A 28 -5.11 -5.12 -9.99
C ILE A 28 -5.61 -3.82 -10.61
N ASN A 29 -6.31 -3.00 -9.83
CA ASN A 29 -6.82 -1.72 -10.30
C ASN A 29 -5.70 -0.73 -10.63
N HIS A 30 -4.61 -0.75 -9.88
CA HIS A 30 -3.41 0.01 -10.20
C HIS A 30 -2.87 -0.40 -11.58
N LEU A 31 -2.67 -1.70 -11.82
CA LEU A 31 -2.24 -2.19 -13.12
C LEU A 31 -3.19 -1.78 -14.25
N HIS A 32 -4.50 -1.87 -14.04
CA HIS A 32 -5.49 -1.51 -15.04
C HIS A 32 -5.39 -0.03 -15.46
N ARG A 33 -5.18 0.88 -14.50
CA ARG A 33 -5.09 2.31 -14.78
C ARG A 33 -3.79 2.69 -15.48
N SER A 34 -2.69 2.00 -15.18
CA SER A 34 -1.38 2.25 -15.79
C SER A 34 -1.24 1.78 -17.24
N ILE A 35 -2.23 1.08 -17.80
CA ILE A 35 -2.20 0.63 -19.21
C ILE A 35 -2.27 1.83 -20.14
N GLY A 36 -1.25 2.00 -20.98
CA GLY A 36 -1.12 3.12 -21.92
C GLY A 36 -0.39 4.34 -21.37
N ASP A 37 -0.03 4.34 -20.08
CA ASP A 37 0.77 5.40 -19.46
C ASP A 37 2.26 5.17 -19.69
N ALA A 38 3.07 6.25 -19.58
CA ALA A 38 4.53 6.17 -19.71
C ALA A 38 5.18 5.22 -18.69
N GLU A 39 4.51 4.97 -17.58
CA GLU A 39 4.96 4.11 -16.48
C GLU A 39 4.36 2.68 -16.54
N GLU A 40 3.70 2.28 -17.64
CA GLU A 40 3.03 0.98 -17.76
C GLU A 40 3.91 -0.20 -17.31
N TYR A 41 5.14 -0.26 -17.81
CA TYR A 41 6.07 -1.34 -17.47
C TYR A 41 6.58 -1.26 -16.02
N ALA A 42 6.73 -0.06 -15.47
CA ALA A 42 7.12 0.10 -14.06
C ALA A 42 5.99 -0.38 -13.14
N ALA A 43 4.74 -0.08 -13.50
CA ALA A 43 3.55 -0.55 -12.78
C ALA A 43 3.44 -2.08 -12.81
N VAL A 44 3.73 -2.73 -13.95
CA VAL A 44 3.79 -4.20 -14.05
C VAL A 44 4.76 -4.78 -13.03
N GLY A 45 6.01 -4.30 -13.00
CA GLY A 45 7.01 -4.79 -12.06
C GLY A 45 6.64 -4.55 -10.59
N SER A 46 6.07 -3.40 -10.29
CA SER A 46 5.57 -3.07 -8.94
C SER A 46 4.47 -4.04 -8.49
N VAL A 47 3.50 -4.31 -9.37
CA VAL A 47 2.37 -5.19 -9.08
C VAL A 47 2.82 -6.64 -8.95
N LEU A 48 3.70 -7.13 -9.82
CA LEU A 48 4.18 -8.52 -9.74
C LEU A 48 4.95 -8.79 -8.44
N ARG A 49 5.86 -7.89 -8.04
CA ARG A 49 6.56 -8.02 -6.74
C ARG A 49 5.61 -7.98 -5.56
N SER A 50 4.68 -7.00 -5.57
CA SER A 50 3.69 -6.87 -4.50
C SER A 50 2.80 -8.11 -4.41
N LEU A 51 2.44 -8.73 -5.54
CA LEU A 51 1.64 -9.94 -5.57
C LEU A 51 2.41 -11.17 -5.06
N GLU A 52 3.69 -11.29 -5.38
CA GLU A 52 4.52 -12.42 -4.94
C GLU A 52 4.55 -12.51 -3.41
N GLU A 53 4.87 -11.40 -2.75
CA GLU A 53 4.94 -11.32 -1.28
C GLU A 53 3.54 -11.37 -0.65
N TYR A 54 2.60 -10.58 -1.15
CA TYR A 54 1.28 -10.45 -0.53
C TYR A 54 0.42 -11.70 -0.69
N ALA A 55 0.40 -12.28 -1.88
CA ALA A 55 -0.41 -13.47 -2.14
C ALA A 55 0.09 -14.66 -1.33
N ALA A 56 1.41 -14.84 -1.18
CA ALA A 56 1.97 -15.92 -0.37
C ALA A 56 1.54 -15.82 1.10
N ASN A 57 1.63 -14.63 1.70
CA ASN A 57 1.24 -14.43 3.10
C ASN A 57 -0.29 -14.56 3.28
N HIS A 58 -1.07 -14.13 2.28
CA HIS A 58 -2.53 -14.28 2.27
C HIS A 58 -2.96 -15.74 2.21
N PHE A 59 -2.38 -16.50 1.29
CA PHE A 59 -2.66 -17.92 1.16
C PHE A 59 -2.26 -18.70 2.39
N ASP A 60 -1.10 -18.40 3.01
CA ASP A 60 -0.72 -19.05 4.27
C ASP A 60 -1.74 -18.78 5.38
N ARG A 61 -2.22 -17.53 5.48
CA ARG A 61 -3.27 -17.16 6.44
C ARG A 61 -4.54 -17.95 6.19
N GLU A 62 -5.06 -17.93 4.97
CA GLU A 62 -6.26 -18.67 4.60
C GLU A 62 -6.10 -20.16 4.87
N GLU A 63 -4.98 -20.75 4.52
CA GLU A 63 -4.71 -22.17 4.70
C GLU A 63 -4.62 -22.58 6.17
N ARG A 64 -4.04 -21.74 7.03
CA ARG A 64 -4.06 -21.92 8.49
C ARG A 64 -5.49 -21.90 9.02
N MET A 65 -6.29 -20.93 8.58
CA MET A 65 -7.70 -20.82 8.96
C MET A 65 -8.51 -22.02 8.48
N MET A 66 -8.33 -22.43 7.22
CA MET A 66 -8.99 -23.58 6.61
C MET A 66 -8.62 -24.88 7.32
N LEU A 67 -7.34 -25.08 7.67
CA LEU A 67 -6.89 -26.25 8.42
C LEU A 67 -7.56 -26.33 9.80
N ALA A 68 -7.54 -25.22 10.54
CA ALA A 68 -8.17 -25.13 11.86
C ALA A 68 -9.70 -25.28 11.80
N GLY A 69 -10.33 -24.72 10.75
CA GLY A 69 -11.75 -24.88 10.44
C GLY A 69 -12.13 -26.22 9.82
N ARG A 70 -11.16 -27.13 9.63
CA ARG A 70 -11.33 -28.47 9.05
C ARG A 70 -11.99 -28.46 7.68
N PHE A 71 -11.63 -27.49 6.85
CA PHE A 71 -12.16 -27.35 5.50
C PHE A 71 -11.81 -28.59 4.63
N PRO A 72 -12.80 -29.33 4.10
CA PRO A 72 -12.55 -30.62 3.44
C PRO A 72 -11.71 -30.54 2.16
N ALA A 73 -11.71 -29.39 1.49
CA ALA A 73 -11.05 -29.20 0.20
C ALA A 73 -9.72 -28.43 0.29
N LEU A 74 -9.10 -28.38 1.47
CA LEU A 74 -7.83 -27.67 1.72
C LEU A 74 -6.72 -28.06 0.73
N ASP A 75 -6.52 -29.36 0.48
CA ASP A 75 -5.43 -29.80 -0.41
C ASP A 75 -5.63 -29.37 -1.87
N SER A 76 -6.87 -29.32 -2.36
CA SER A 76 -7.16 -28.75 -3.68
C SER A 76 -6.97 -27.25 -3.71
N HIS A 77 -7.32 -26.56 -2.63
CA HIS A 77 -7.20 -25.11 -2.52
C HIS A 77 -5.71 -24.70 -2.50
N ARG A 78 -4.88 -25.40 -1.72
CA ARG A 78 -3.40 -25.30 -1.73
C ARG A 78 -2.77 -25.43 -3.12
N ARG A 79 -3.28 -26.37 -3.94
CA ARG A 79 -2.78 -26.55 -5.31
C ARG A 79 -3.14 -25.35 -6.20
N THR A 80 -4.31 -24.75 -6.00
CA THR A 80 -4.70 -23.51 -6.70
C THR A 80 -3.78 -22.36 -6.32
N HIS A 81 -3.49 -22.17 -5.02
CA HIS A 81 -2.56 -21.16 -4.51
C HIS A 81 -1.15 -21.34 -5.08
N ALA A 82 -0.58 -22.54 -4.96
CA ALA A 82 0.76 -22.84 -5.48
C ALA A 82 0.85 -22.61 -7.01
N GLY A 83 -0.21 -22.94 -7.75
CA GLY A 83 -0.30 -22.70 -9.18
C GLY A 83 -0.36 -21.23 -9.57
N PHE A 84 -0.94 -20.38 -8.72
CA PHE A 84 -0.94 -18.93 -8.90
C PHE A 84 0.44 -18.33 -8.61
N VAL A 85 1.00 -18.64 -7.45
CA VAL A 85 2.33 -18.16 -7.05
C VAL A 85 3.36 -18.50 -8.12
N GLY A 86 3.39 -19.75 -8.60
CA GLY A 86 4.33 -20.15 -9.65
C GLY A 86 4.14 -19.42 -10.98
N GLN A 87 2.91 -18.96 -11.31
CA GLN A 87 2.66 -18.13 -12.49
C GLN A 87 3.12 -16.69 -12.29
N VAL A 88 2.87 -16.11 -11.11
CA VAL A 88 3.36 -14.77 -10.75
C VAL A 88 4.88 -14.74 -10.78
N GLU A 89 5.55 -15.72 -10.16
CA GLU A 89 7.01 -15.84 -10.22
C GLU A 89 7.54 -15.99 -11.66
N GLN A 90 6.82 -16.73 -12.52
CA GLN A 90 7.21 -16.86 -13.92
C GLN A 90 7.11 -15.52 -14.67
N LEU A 91 6.05 -14.75 -14.42
CA LEU A 91 5.89 -13.41 -14.97
C LEU A 91 6.97 -12.47 -14.43
N GLN A 92 7.27 -12.53 -13.14
CA GLN A 92 8.31 -11.74 -12.49
C GLN A 92 9.69 -12.03 -13.11
N ARG A 93 10.08 -13.30 -13.23
CA ARG A 93 11.35 -13.68 -13.88
C ARG A 93 11.44 -13.22 -15.34
N ARG A 94 10.35 -13.29 -16.09
CA ARG A 94 10.30 -12.77 -17.47
C ARG A 94 10.47 -11.26 -17.50
N TYR A 95 9.74 -10.55 -16.64
CA TYR A 95 9.83 -9.11 -16.50
C TYR A 95 11.26 -8.68 -16.15
N GLU A 96 11.90 -9.29 -15.16
CA GLU A 96 13.28 -8.97 -14.76
C GLU A 96 14.31 -9.21 -15.87
N ALA A 97 14.09 -10.21 -16.71
CA ALA A 97 14.94 -10.47 -17.86
C ALA A 97 14.75 -9.44 -18.99
N ASP A 98 13.52 -8.98 -19.20
CA ASP A 98 13.15 -7.95 -20.17
C ASP A 98 11.82 -7.31 -19.73
N HIS A 99 11.88 -6.05 -19.30
CA HIS A 99 10.72 -5.31 -18.78
C HIS A 99 9.58 -5.17 -19.81
N THR A 100 9.87 -5.31 -21.12
CA THR A 100 8.88 -5.23 -22.19
C THR A 100 8.24 -6.59 -22.52
N SER A 101 8.78 -7.69 -21.97
CA SER A 101 8.32 -9.05 -22.25
C SER A 101 6.99 -9.41 -21.61
N VAL A 102 6.50 -8.59 -20.68
CA VAL A 102 5.22 -8.76 -19.99
C VAL A 102 4.32 -7.58 -20.34
N CYS A 103 3.28 -7.85 -21.13
CA CYS A 103 2.26 -6.86 -21.45
C CYS A 103 1.33 -6.63 -20.24
N ALA A 104 1.12 -5.37 -19.85
CA ALA A 104 0.24 -5.03 -18.73
C ALA A 104 -1.19 -5.52 -18.95
N ARG A 105 -1.70 -5.49 -20.18
CA ARG A 105 -3.05 -5.97 -20.52
C ARG A 105 -3.20 -7.48 -20.33
N ASP A 106 -2.19 -8.25 -20.71
CA ASP A 106 -2.19 -9.70 -20.54
C ASP A 106 -2.05 -10.08 -19.06
N CYS A 107 -1.12 -9.41 -18.36
CA CYS A 107 -0.95 -9.55 -16.91
C CYS A 107 -2.25 -9.23 -16.18
N LEU A 108 -2.91 -8.11 -16.52
CA LEU A 108 -4.20 -7.76 -15.94
C LEU A 108 -5.28 -8.80 -16.24
N THR A 109 -5.34 -9.30 -17.47
CA THR A 109 -6.34 -10.32 -17.85
C THR A 109 -6.16 -11.60 -17.04
N PHE A 110 -4.91 -12.02 -16.84
CA PHE A 110 -4.55 -13.13 -15.97
C PHE A 110 -4.99 -12.89 -14.52
N LEU A 111 -4.61 -11.76 -13.94
CA LEU A 111 -4.92 -11.42 -12.54
C LEU A 111 -6.42 -11.26 -12.30
N ASN A 112 -7.14 -10.59 -13.21
CA ASN A 112 -8.60 -10.45 -13.14
C ASN A 112 -9.29 -11.80 -13.17
N ARG A 113 -8.92 -12.67 -14.13
CA ARG A 113 -9.53 -13.99 -14.24
C ARG A 113 -9.26 -14.78 -12.97
N TRP A 114 -8.01 -14.82 -12.52
CA TRP A 114 -7.65 -15.60 -11.35
C TRP A 114 -8.34 -15.09 -10.09
N LEU A 115 -8.25 -13.78 -9.80
CA LEU A 115 -8.77 -13.22 -8.56
C LEU A 115 -10.31 -13.29 -8.50
N ILE A 116 -10.99 -13.00 -9.61
CA ILE A 116 -12.46 -13.10 -9.66
C ILE A 116 -12.91 -14.55 -9.50
N ASP A 117 -12.31 -15.48 -10.23
CA ASP A 117 -12.69 -16.90 -10.13
C ASP A 117 -12.34 -17.45 -8.74
N HIS A 118 -11.21 -17.06 -8.15
CA HIS A 118 -10.77 -17.55 -6.86
C HIS A 118 -11.63 -16.99 -5.70
N ILE A 119 -11.71 -15.67 -5.54
CA ILE A 119 -12.48 -15.04 -4.46
C ILE A 119 -13.97 -15.37 -4.58
N CYS A 120 -14.55 -15.19 -5.77
CA CYS A 120 -16.00 -15.32 -5.91
C CYS A 120 -16.47 -16.77 -5.94
N THR A 121 -15.58 -17.76 -6.13
CA THR A 121 -16.00 -19.18 -6.24
C THR A 121 -15.26 -20.14 -5.33
N SER A 122 -13.94 -20.02 -5.18
CA SER A 122 -13.14 -20.91 -4.34
C SER A 122 -13.28 -20.55 -2.87
N ASP A 123 -13.08 -19.27 -2.55
CA ASP A 123 -12.95 -18.78 -1.17
C ASP A 123 -14.29 -18.81 -0.44
N MET A 124 -15.37 -18.56 -1.18
CA MET A 124 -16.73 -18.75 -0.70
C MET A 124 -17.00 -20.17 -0.18
N GLY A 125 -16.24 -21.17 -0.66
CA GLY A 125 -16.34 -22.56 -0.23
C GLY A 125 -15.92 -22.78 1.23
N TYR A 126 -14.93 -22.02 1.74
CA TYR A 126 -14.48 -22.18 3.12
C TYR A 126 -15.29 -21.34 4.11
N ARG A 127 -16.10 -20.38 3.64
CA ARG A 127 -16.87 -19.43 4.48
C ARG A 127 -17.59 -20.09 5.66
N THR A 128 -18.33 -21.17 5.40
CA THR A 128 -19.10 -21.89 6.43
C THR A 128 -18.22 -22.67 7.42
N SER A 129 -16.99 -22.97 7.04
CA SER A 129 -16.00 -23.64 7.91
C SER A 129 -15.30 -22.64 8.83
N LEU A 130 -15.30 -21.35 8.49
CA LEU A 130 -14.62 -20.30 9.26
C LEU A 130 -15.57 -19.49 10.15
N ILE A 131 -16.76 -19.13 9.66
CA ILE A 131 -17.70 -18.28 10.40
C ILE A 131 -18.10 -18.96 11.72
N GLY A 132 -17.83 -18.27 12.83
CA GLY A 132 -18.13 -18.76 14.18
C GLY A 132 -17.16 -19.83 14.70
N HIS A 133 -16.17 -20.26 13.92
CA HIS A 133 -15.17 -21.24 14.34
C HIS A 133 -13.98 -20.54 15.00
N ARG A 134 -14.02 -20.40 16.32
CA ARG A 134 -13.03 -19.62 17.09
C ARG A 134 -11.58 -19.99 16.78
N GLU A 135 -11.24 -21.27 16.80
CA GLU A 135 -9.87 -21.74 16.51
C GLU A 135 -9.41 -21.36 15.10
N ALA A 136 -10.34 -21.29 14.15
CA ALA A 136 -10.02 -20.92 12.78
C ALA A 136 -9.74 -19.42 12.67
N LEU A 137 -10.56 -18.60 13.32
CA LEU A 137 -10.36 -17.14 13.39
C LEU A 137 -9.06 -16.78 14.11
N GLU A 138 -8.74 -17.47 15.21
CA GLU A 138 -7.48 -17.30 15.94
C GLU A 138 -6.27 -17.71 15.09
N ALA A 139 -6.37 -18.82 14.35
CA ALA A 139 -5.32 -19.28 13.44
C ALA A 139 -5.02 -18.30 12.31
N GLY A 140 -5.99 -17.45 11.96
CA GLY A 140 -5.83 -16.38 10.98
C GLY A 140 -4.99 -15.21 11.46
N GLY A 141 -4.74 -15.07 12.76
CA GLY A 141 -4.12 -13.87 13.32
C GLY A 141 -5.02 -12.63 13.23
N VAL A 142 -4.63 -11.57 13.94
CA VAL A 142 -5.40 -10.31 14.01
C VAL A 142 -4.74 -9.16 13.26
N GLU A 143 -3.47 -9.32 12.91
CA GLU A 143 -2.69 -8.32 12.20
C GLU A 143 -2.93 -8.46 10.70
N PRO A 144 -3.27 -7.38 9.96
CA PRO A 144 -3.37 -7.42 8.51
C PRO A 144 -2.02 -7.82 7.89
N LEU A 145 -2.03 -8.38 6.67
CA LEU A 145 -0.82 -8.82 5.96
C LEU A 145 0.08 -7.67 5.46
N VAL A 146 -0.04 -6.49 6.04
CA VAL A 146 0.98 -5.46 5.88
C VAL A 146 2.24 -6.02 6.52
N ASP A 147 3.24 -6.31 5.68
CA ASP A 147 4.45 -7.01 6.07
C ASP A 147 5.09 -6.36 7.31
N SER A 148 5.14 -7.15 8.38
CA SER A 148 5.83 -6.89 9.62
C SER A 148 7.20 -7.53 9.55
N ALA A 149 8.19 -6.78 9.06
CA ALA A 149 9.47 -6.81 9.74
C ALA A 149 9.21 -6.33 11.18
N PRO A 150 9.80 -6.96 12.22
CA PRO A 150 9.55 -6.50 13.58
C PRO A 150 10.01 -5.04 13.69
N LEU A 151 9.06 -4.13 13.94
CA LEU A 151 9.37 -2.79 14.40
C LEU A 151 10.20 -2.97 15.68
N PRO A 152 11.42 -2.42 15.75
CA PRO A 152 12.31 -2.64 16.89
C PRO A 152 11.59 -2.24 18.19
N ASP A 153 11.68 -3.13 19.19
CA ASP A 153 11.06 -3.03 20.52
C ASP A 153 11.02 -1.58 21.02
N GLY A 154 9.81 -1.02 21.01
CA GLY A 154 9.55 0.36 21.40
C GLY A 154 8.56 1.04 20.47
N GLU A 155 7.41 0.43 20.19
CA GLU A 155 6.41 1.08 19.35
C GLU A 155 5.77 2.28 20.09
N PRO A 156 5.88 3.49 19.55
CA PRO A 156 5.12 4.62 20.03
C PRO A 156 3.65 4.48 19.62
N ASN A 157 2.75 4.50 20.60
CA ASN A 157 1.29 4.41 20.40
C ASN A 157 0.77 5.62 19.58
N VAL A 158 0.79 5.52 18.25
CA VAL A 158 0.26 6.55 17.34
C VAL A 158 -1.26 6.42 17.26
N ASP A 159 -1.98 7.39 17.81
CA ASP A 159 -3.42 7.51 17.60
C ASP A 159 -3.71 8.06 16.18
N TRP A 160 -3.76 7.14 15.20
CA TRP A 160 -3.97 7.43 13.79
C TRP A 160 -5.27 8.20 13.50
N ARG A 161 -6.30 8.03 14.33
CA ARG A 161 -7.61 8.69 14.17
C ARG A 161 -7.55 10.20 14.35
N ARG A 162 -6.55 10.69 15.08
CA ARG A 162 -6.32 12.13 15.32
C ARG A 162 -5.29 12.73 14.37
N LEU A 163 -4.66 11.91 13.54
CA LEU A 163 -3.64 12.39 12.62
C LEU A 163 -4.32 13.01 11.40
N LYS A 164 -3.88 14.23 11.07
CA LYS A 164 -4.23 14.89 9.83
C LYS A 164 -3.02 14.87 8.90
N VAL A 165 -3.20 14.28 7.73
CA VAL A 165 -2.12 14.04 6.77
C VAL A 165 -2.36 14.87 5.51
N LEU A 166 -1.32 15.59 5.07
CA LEU A 166 -1.30 16.25 3.76
C LEU A 166 -0.52 15.40 2.77
N VAL A 167 -1.13 15.03 1.67
CA VAL A 167 -0.48 14.33 0.55
C VAL A 167 -0.36 15.30 -0.63
N VAL A 168 0.87 15.54 -1.07
CA VAL A 168 1.21 16.46 -2.17
C VAL A 168 1.87 15.67 -3.28
N ASP A 169 1.16 15.43 -4.38
CA ASP A 169 1.66 14.69 -5.53
C ASP A 169 0.81 15.07 -6.75
N ASP A 170 1.42 15.39 -7.89
CA ASP A 170 0.70 15.78 -9.09
C ASP A 170 -0.01 14.59 -9.76
N ASN A 171 0.41 13.37 -9.45
CA ASN A 171 -0.21 12.13 -9.89
C ASN A 171 -1.40 11.76 -8.99
N LEU A 172 -2.61 12.05 -9.49
CA LEU A 172 -3.87 11.70 -8.82
C LEU A 172 -3.94 10.22 -8.40
N ASN A 173 -3.44 9.30 -9.25
CA ASN A 173 -3.49 7.86 -8.93
C ASN A 173 -2.66 7.54 -7.69
N PHE A 174 -1.48 8.15 -7.59
CA PHE A 174 -0.59 7.91 -6.46
C PHE A 174 -1.15 8.52 -5.17
N ARG A 175 -1.78 9.71 -5.26
CA ARG A 175 -2.52 10.29 -4.14
C ARG A 175 -3.63 9.38 -3.62
N GLU A 176 -4.43 8.79 -4.50
CA GLU A 176 -5.50 7.87 -4.10
C GLU A 176 -4.99 6.57 -3.45
N ILE A 177 -3.85 6.04 -3.95
CA ILE A 177 -3.19 4.88 -3.33
C ILE A 177 -2.75 5.21 -1.91
N LEU A 178 -2.07 6.35 -1.73
CA LEU A 178 -1.65 6.81 -0.40
C LEU A 178 -2.86 7.03 0.52
N SER A 179 -3.93 7.67 0.04
CA SER A 179 -5.16 7.86 0.82
C SER A 179 -5.76 6.52 1.25
N THR A 180 -5.86 5.56 0.33
CA THR A 180 -6.41 4.22 0.62
C THR A 180 -5.59 3.51 1.71
N ILE A 181 -4.26 3.57 1.62
CA ILE A 181 -3.36 2.97 2.63
C ILE A 181 -3.56 3.65 3.99
N LEU A 182 -3.56 4.99 4.02
CA LEU A 182 -3.72 5.77 5.25
C LEU A 182 -5.09 5.54 5.90
N GLU A 183 -6.17 5.55 5.11
CA GLU A 183 -7.53 5.30 5.59
C GLU A 183 -7.70 3.89 6.14
N ALA A 184 -7.10 2.88 5.49
CA ALA A 184 -7.10 1.49 5.97
C ALA A 184 -6.45 1.35 7.37
N THR A 185 -5.49 2.22 7.70
CA THR A 185 -4.87 2.26 9.05
C THR A 185 -5.64 3.09 10.08
N GLY A 186 -6.75 3.70 9.68
CA GLY A 186 -7.62 4.48 10.57
C GLY A 186 -7.30 5.98 10.60
N VAL A 187 -6.49 6.50 9.67
CA VAL A 187 -6.37 7.95 9.45
C VAL A 187 -7.70 8.47 8.89
N CYS A 188 -8.32 9.43 9.56
CA CYS A 188 -9.65 9.94 9.17
C CYS A 188 -9.61 11.29 8.43
N ASP A 189 -8.46 11.98 8.39
CA ASP A 189 -8.31 13.30 7.77
C ASP A 189 -7.09 13.30 6.84
N VAL A 190 -7.30 12.83 5.61
CA VAL A 190 -6.31 12.89 4.52
C VAL A 190 -6.72 14.02 3.57
N THR A 191 -5.86 15.03 3.45
CA THR A 191 -6.01 16.09 2.46
C THR A 191 -5.06 15.82 1.30
N MET A 192 -5.59 15.69 0.08
CA MET A 192 -4.81 15.46 -1.14
C MET A 192 -4.75 16.73 -1.98
N VAL A 193 -3.56 17.14 -2.41
CA VAL A 193 -3.35 18.32 -3.27
C VAL A 193 -2.34 18.01 -4.37
N GLU A 194 -2.47 18.68 -5.52
CA GLU A 194 -1.68 18.40 -6.73
C GLU A 194 -0.44 19.29 -6.90
N GLY A 195 -0.31 20.35 -6.09
CA GLY A 195 0.66 21.42 -6.32
C GLY A 195 1.17 22.04 -5.03
N ILE A 196 2.34 22.70 -5.11
CA ILE A 196 2.98 23.35 -3.96
C ILE A 196 2.12 24.48 -3.41
N GLU A 197 1.52 25.32 -4.25
CA GLU A 197 0.70 26.46 -3.81
C GLU A 197 -0.53 26.00 -3.01
N ALA A 198 -1.16 24.90 -3.44
CA ALA A 198 -2.27 24.29 -2.72
C ALA A 198 -1.83 23.68 -1.38
N ALA A 199 -0.62 23.10 -1.33
CA ALA A 199 -0.01 22.60 -0.11
C ALA A 199 0.30 23.72 0.89
N GLU A 200 0.91 24.83 0.44
CA GLU A 200 1.18 26.00 1.26
C GLU A 200 -0.11 26.60 1.84
N ALA A 201 -1.14 26.73 1.01
CA ALA A 201 -2.45 27.22 1.44
C ALA A 201 -3.11 26.28 2.47
N ALA A 202 -2.94 24.95 2.31
CA ALA A 202 -3.43 23.98 3.28
C ALA A 202 -2.66 24.08 4.61
N LEU A 203 -1.33 24.08 4.56
CA LEU A 203 -0.46 24.16 5.74
C LEU A 203 -0.66 25.47 6.52
N SER A 204 -0.93 26.58 5.82
CA SER A 204 -1.25 27.87 6.43
C SER A 204 -2.56 27.85 7.25
N ARG A 205 -3.50 26.95 6.92
CA ARG A 205 -4.70 26.71 7.75
C ARG A 205 -4.40 25.89 9.00
N GLY A 206 -3.25 25.21 9.03
CA GLY A 206 -2.75 24.46 10.17
C GLY A 206 -3.44 23.12 10.42
N GLY A 207 -3.01 22.45 11.49
CA GLY A 207 -3.60 21.20 11.98
C GLY A 207 -3.01 19.92 11.39
N PHE A 208 -2.11 20.01 10.42
CA PHE A 208 -1.41 18.84 9.87
C PHE A 208 -0.37 18.30 10.84
N GLY A 209 -0.40 16.99 11.08
CA GLY A 209 0.58 16.28 11.89
C GLY A 209 1.62 15.54 11.05
N LEU A 210 1.47 15.53 9.73
CA LEU A 210 2.35 14.85 8.78
C LEU A 210 2.14 15.40 7.37
N VAL A 211 3.22 15.54 6.61
CA VAL A 211 3.20 15.80 5.16
C VAL A 211 3.90 14.65 4.44
N ILE A 212 3.28 14.18 3.36
CA ILE A 212 3.87 13.28 2.38
C ILE A 212 3.95 14.07 1.07
N SER A 213 5.16 14.27 0.54
CA SER A 213 5.36 15.06 -0.67
C SER A 213 6.14 14.26 -1.71
N ASP A 214 5.68 14.29 -2.96
CA ASP A 214 6.52 13.86 -4.07
C ASP A 214 7.68 14.83 -4.30
N TRP A 215 8.74 14.33 -4.91
CA TRP A 215 9.88 15.11 -5.33
C TRP A 215 9.59 15.96 -6.57
N HIS A 216 8.83 15.43 -7.54
CA HIS A 216 8.48 16.14 -8.76
C HIS A 216 6.98 16.45 -8.73
N ILE A 217 6.65 17.73 -8.64
CA ILE A 217 5.27 18.20 -8.60
C ILE A 217 5.09 19.11 -9.82
N GLY A 218 4.68 18.53 -10.94
CA GLY A 218 4.73 19.19 -12.24
C GLY A 218 6.15 19.65 -12.59
N ASP A 219 6.31 20.94 -12.84
CA ASP A 219 7.61 21.56 -13.15
C ASP A 219 8.39 22.00 -11.89
N GLN A 220 7.82 21.81 -10.69
CA GLN A 220 8.39 22.25 -9.43
C GLN A 220 9.03 21.10 -8.65
N SER A 221 10.01 21.44 -7.80
CA SER A 221 10.65 20.48 -6.90
C SER A 221 9.95 20.49 -5.55
N GLY A 222 9.49 19.33 -5.07
CA GLY A 222 8.94 19.17 -3.72
C GLY A 222 9.92 19.56 -2.62
N LEU A 223 11.23 19.63 -2.89
CA LEU A 223 12.21 20.19 -1.96
C LEU A 223 11.96 21.68 -1.67
N ASP A 224 11.36 22.41 -2.59
CA ASP A 224 11.00 23.81 -2.38
C ASP A 224 9.86 23.94 -1.37
N LEU A 225 8.88 23.02 -1.42
CA LEU A 225 7.87 22.89 -0.37
C LEU A 225 8.50 22.56 0.99
N VAL A 226 9.45 21.64 1.05
CA VAL A 226 10.17 21.31 2.29
C VAL A 226 10.87 22.54 2.88
N ARG A 227 11.61 23.29 2.05
CA ARG A 227 12.29 24.51 2.48
C ARG A 227 11.32 25.58 2.96
N TRP A 228 10.19 25.73 2.26
CA TRP A 228 9.12 26.63 2.66
C TRP A 228 8.55 26.25 4.02
N ILE A 229 8.26 24.95 4.25
CA ILE A 229 7.80 24.43 5.54
C ILE A 229 8.78 24.82 6.64
N ARG A 230 10.08 24.58 6.46
CA ARG A 230 11.11 24.89 7.45
C ARG A 230 11.34 26.39 7.70
N ALA A 231 11.01 27.24 6.74
CA ALA A 231 11.07 28.69 6.89
C ALA A 231 9.82 29.30 7.56
N ALA A 232 8.73 28.54 7.69
CA ALA A 232 7.49 29.00 8.30
C ALA A 232 7.57 29.13 9.83
N ALA A 233 6.56 29.78 10.43
CA ALA A 233 6.43 29.80 11.89
C ALA A 233 5.91 28.45 12.42
N ALA A 234 6.22 28.13 13.68
CA ALA A 234 5.59 27.01 14.37
C ALA A 234 4.05 27.19 14.42
N PRO A 235 3.26 26.10 14.32
CA PRO A 235 3.69 24.71 14.29
C PRO A 235 4.13 24.19 12.92
N VAL A 236 3.93 24.95 11.83
CA VAL A 236 4.19 24.46 10.45
C VAL A 236 5.63 23.99 10.27
N ALA A 237 6.61 24.75 10.75
CA ALA A 237 8.02 24.36 10.64
C ALA A 237 8.40 23.06 11.38
N ALA A 238 7.57 22.59 12.31
CA ALA A 238 7.79 21.37 13.07
C ALA A 238 7.04 20.15 12.52
N VAL A 239 6.20 20.32 11.49
CA VAL A 239 5.45 19.22 10.90
C VAL A 239 6.42 18.24 10.24
N PRO A 240 6.33 16.93 10.53
CA PRO A 240 7.21 15.95 9.92
C PRO A 240 6.90 15.81 8.41
N VAL A 241 7.92 15.70 7.59
CA VAL A 241 7.81 15.60 6.13
C VAL A 241 8.51 14.33 5.62
N LEU A 242 7.74 13.45 4.97
CA LEU A 242 8.24 12.32 4.19
C LEU A 242 8.31 12.70 2.71
N MET A 243 9.50 12.61 2.12
CA MET A 243 9.71 12.80 0.69
C MET A 243 9.62 11.48 -0.08
N LEU A 244 8.90 11.48 -1.19
CA LEU A 244 8.76 10.34 -2.10
C LEU A 244 9.42 10.64 -3.45
N SER A 245 10.06 9.67 -4.09
CA SER A 245 10.69 9.89 -5.41
C SER A 245 10.66 8.65 -6.30
N ALA A 246 10.37 8.82 -7.59
CA ALA A 246 10.40 7.76 -8.59
C ALA A 246 11.79 7.23 -8.98
N TYR A 247 12.87 7.83 -8.47
CA TYR A 247 14.24 7.47 -8.82
C TYR A 247 15.02 6.98 -7.60
N GLU A 248 15.75 5.88 -7.77
CA GLU A 248 16.61 5.29 -6.74
C GLU A 248 17.97 6.02 -6.63
N GLY A 249 18.54 6.08 -5.41
CA GLY A 249 19.93 6.53 -5.17
C GLY A 249 20.16 7.21 -3.81
N LEU A 250 21.21 6.81 -3.10
CA LEU A 250 21.60 7.36 -1.78
C LEU A 250 21.83 8.88 -1.81
N GLU A 251 22.33 9.43 -2.92
CA GLU A 251 22.57 10.87 -3.08
C GLU A 251 21.29 11.71 -2.97
N ARG A 252 20.14 11.17 -3.38
CA ARG A 252 18.85 11.88 -3.28
C ARG A 252 18.33 11.94 -1.85
N ARG A 253 18.55 10.90 -1.07
CA ARG A 253 18.20 10.89 0.36
C ARG A 253 18.92 12.02 1.09
N ASP A 254 20.23 12.15 0.89
CA ASP A 254 21.01 13.19 1.54
C ASP A 254 20.56 14.60 1.12
N VAL A 255 20.21 14.79 -0.15
CA VAL A 255 19.64 16.06 -0.65
C VAL A 255 18.27 16.37 -0.03
N ALA A 256 17.38 15.39 0.10
CA ALA A 256 16.08 15.58 0.77
C ALA A 256 16.24 15.96 2.24
N LEU A 257 17.09 15.23 2.96
CA LEU A 257 17.37 15.49 4.38
C LEU A 257 18.04 16.86 4.58
N ALA A 258 18.97 17.25 3.69
CA ALA A 258 19.60 18.57 3.72
C ALA A 258 18.62 19.72 3.43
N ALA A 259 17.59 19.48 2.62
CA ALA A 259 16.50 20.44 2.43
C ALA A 259 15.58 20.58 3.65
N GLY A 260 15.66 19.61 4.59
CA GLY A 260 14.92 19.61 5.84
C GLY A 260 13.81 18.55 5.92
N ALA A 261 13.73 17.60 4.99
CA ALA A 261 12.81 16.47 5.12
C ALA A 261 13.22 15.58 6.32
N ASP A 262 12.25 14.94 6.96
CA ASP A 262 12.54 14.05 8.09
C ASP A 262 12.85 12.63 7.62
N ASP A 263 12.32 12.22 6.46
CA ASP A 263 12.70 10.99 5.79
C ASP A 263 12.46 11.02 4.28
N PHE A 264 12.92 9.97 3.61
CA PHE A 264 12.83 9.77 2.18
C PHE A 264 12.54 8.30 1.84
N MET A 265 11.66 8.08 0.86
CA MET A 265 11.40 6.75 0.29
C MET A 265 11.35 6.82 -1.25
N SER A 266 11.94 5.81 -1.90
CA SER A 266 11.82 5.62 -3.34
C SER A 266 10.52 4.90 -3.69
N LYS A 267 9.86 5.33 -4.77
CA LYS A 267 8.78 4.59 -5.41
C LYS A 267 9.38 3.46 -6.26
N PRO A 268 8.74 2.28 -6.36
CA PRO A 268 7.44 1.94 -5.76
C PRO A 268 7.52 1.70 -4.24
N ILE A 269 6.46 2.06 -3.53
CA ILE A 269 6.41 2.00 -2.06
C ILE A 269 5.48 0.88 -1.62
N ALA A 270 5.99 -0.05 -0.82
CA ALA A 270 5.18 -1.02 -0.11
C ALA A 270 4.44 -0.35 1.06
N ALA A 271 3.16 -0.70 1.26
CA ALA A 271 2.33 -0.09 2.29
C ALA A 271 2.90 -0.25 3.71
N GLY A 272 3.46 -1.41 4.04
CA GLY A 272 4.08 -1.65 5.36
C GLY A 272 5.26 -0.70 5.62
N SER A 273 6.20 -0.63 4.68
CA SER A 273 7.36 0.27 4.78
C SER A 273 6.95 1.74 4.89
N LEU A 274 5.87 2.15 4.21
CA LEU A 274 5.31 3.48 4.35
C LEU A 274 4.84 3.71 5.79
N LEU A 275 4.00 2.82 6.30
CA LEU A 275 3.39 2.95 7.63
C LEU A 275 4.42 2.93 8.75
N ASP A 276 5.44 2.07 8.67
CA ASP A 276 6.56 2.02 9.62
C ASP A 276 7.32 3.36 9.66
N CYS A 277 7.59 3.92 8.47
CA CYS A 277 8.22 5.22 8.35
C CYS A 277 7.34 6.31 8.98
N LEU A 278 6.04 6.34 8.65
CA LEU A 278 5.10 7.32 9.18
C LEU A 278 4.95 7.22 10.71
N ALA A 279 4.85 6.00 11.26
CA ALA A 279 4.73 5.76 12.69
C ALA A 279 5.93 6.32 13.45
N ARG A 280 7.14 6.06 12.93
CA ARG A 280 8.39 6.60 13.47
C ARG A 280 8.41 8.13 13.40
N LEU A 281 8.05 8.72 12.27
CA LEU A 281 8.06 10.18 12.08
C LEU A 281 7.11 10.91 13.03
N VAL A 282 5.86 10.46 13.12
CA VAL A 282 4.84 11.06 13.99
C VAL A 282 5.27 11.03 15.46
N SER A 283 5.96 9.96 15.85
CA SER A 283 6.34 9.74 17.23
C SER A 283 7.56 10.52 17.65
N GLN A 284 8.52 10.68 16.75
CA GLN A 284 9.68 11.57 16.96
C GLN A 284 9.26 13.04 17.05
N SER A 285 8.27 13.46 16.26
CA SER A 285 7.73 14.83 16.33
C SER A 285 7.09 15.13 17.69
N ARG A 286 6.30 14.20 18.24
CA ARG A 286 5.69 14.33 19.58
C ARG A 286 6.72 14.40 20.72
N ALA A 287 7.87 13.75 20.58
CA ALA A 287 8.95 13.82 21.57
C ALA A 287 9.74 15.14 21.52
N ARG A 288 9.65 15.91 20.42
CA ARG A 288 10.33 17.19 20.21
C ARG A 288 9.45 18.41 20.51
N SER A 289 8.14 18.20 20.69
CA SER A 289 7.12 19.23 20.96
C SER A 289 6.94 19.46 22.46
#